data_AF-A0AAP7FHB6-F1
#
_entry.id   AF-A0AAP7FHB6-F1
#
_cell.length_a   1.000
_cell.length_b   1.000
_cell.length_c   1.000
_cell.angle_alpha   90.00
_cell.angle_beta   90.00
_cell.angle_gamma   90.00
#
_symmetry.space_group_name_H-M   'P 1'
#
loop_
_entity.id
_entity.type
_entity.pdbx_description
1 polymer ?
#
loop_
_entity_poly.entity_id
_entity_poly.type
_entity_poly.pdbx_seq_one_letter_code
_entity_poly.pdbx_strand_id
1 'polypeptide(L)'
;MSFCCEGEHATLQEETCLPLSDAQFLGHHVLQAEEHWVYRMAVPSSRVPQPSHETVECRGFLIQEVSQLQVKPSNVELLRREGFIAVEG
;
A
#
# COMPACT_ATOMS: atom_id res chain seq x y z
N MET A 1 -5.17 4.92 7.09
CA MET A 1 -5.49 3.96 6.03
C MET A 1 -4.23 3.89 5.18
N SER A 2 -3.48 2.79 5.25
CA SER A 2 -2.20 2.65 4.55
C SER A 2 -2.45 1.87 3.26
N PHE A 3 -2.07 2.45 2.12
CA PHE A 3 -2.17 1.81 0.81
C PHE A 3 -0.76 1.48 0.34
N CYS A 4 -0.48 0.22 0.05
CA CYS A 4 0.73 -0.18 -0.68
C CYS A 4 0.30 -0.45 -2.13
N CYS A 5 0.56 0.49 -3.03
CA CYS A 5 0.46 0.25 -4.46
C CYS A 5 1.88 0.19 -5.03
N GLU A 6 2.14 -0.85 -5.82
CA GLU A 6 3.36 -0.98 -6.62
C GLU A 6 3.12 -0.22 -7.93
N GLY A 7 3.83 0.89 -8.12
CA GLY A 7 3.85 1.62 -9.39
C GLY A 7 3.61 3.12 -9.25
N GLU A 8 4.19 3.83 -10.22
CA GLU A 8 4.16 5.28 -10.38
C GLU A 8 2.73 5.82 -10.46
N HIS A 9 2.53 7.14 -10.22
CA HIS A 9 1.27 7.89 -10.18
C HIS A 9 0.06 7.35 -10.99
N ALA A 10 0.28 6.74 -12.16
CA ALA A 10 -0.74 6.12 -13.00
C ALA A 10 -1.42 4.89 -12.36
N THR A 11 -0.70 3.95 -11.75
CA THR A 11 -1.32 2.69 -11.26
C THR A 11 -2.25 2.93 -10.08
N LEU A 12 -1.88 3.79 -9.11
CA LEU A 12 -2.78 4.08 -7.98
C LEU A 12 -4.11 4.68 -8.47
N GLN A 13 -4.06 5.65 -9.39
CA GLN A 13 -5.28 6.26 -9.91
C GLN A 13 -6.07 5.28 -10.80
N GLU A 14 -5.40 4.47 -11.60
CA GLU A 14 -6.04 3.48 -12.47
C GLU A 14 -6.74 2.36 -11.68
N GLU A 15 -6.14 1.88 -10.59
CA GLU A 15 -6.64 0.75 -9.80
C GLU A 15 -7.60 1.17 -8.68
N THR A 16 -7.42 2.37 -8.11
CA THR A 16 -8.16 2.79 -6.90
C THR A 16 -8.98 4.07 -7.07
N CYS A 17 -8.86 4.74 -8.23
CA CYS A 17 -9.41 6.07 -8.51
C CYS A 17 -8.91 7.18 -7.56
N LEU A 18 -7.87 6.92 -6.76
CA LEU A 18 -7.26 7.92 -5.88
C LEU A 18 -6.10 8.64 -6.59
N PRO A 19 -6.09 9.98 -6.63
CA PRO A 19 -4.92 10.69 -7.10
C PRO A 19 -3.80 10.54 -6.08
N LEU A 20 -2.57 10.28 -6.56
CA LEU A 20 -1.38 10.35 -5.73
C LEU A 20 -1.04 11.84 -5.49
N SER A 21 -1.38 12.34 -4.30
CA SER A 21 -1.18 13.74 -3.88
C SER A 21 -0.52 13.80 -2.50
N ASP A 22 0.49 14.65 -2.31
CA ASP A 22 1.21 14.80 -1.04
C ASP A 22 1.84 13.49 -0.53
N ALA A 23 2.27 12.63 -1.46
CA ALA A 23 2.91 11.37 -1.14
C ALA A 23 4.34 11.61 -0.63
N GLN A 24 4.64 11.10 0.56
CA GLN A 24 5.98 11.10 1.15
C GLN A 24 6.72 9.84 0.74
N PHE A 25 7.87 9.99 0.08
CA PHE A 25 8.75 8.86 -0.18
C PHE A 25 9.32 8.32 1.14
N LEU A 26 9.18 7.02 1.34
CA LEU A 26 9.67 6.32 2.54
C LEU A 26 10.98 5.59 2.26
N GLY A 27 11.10 4.94 1.10
CA GLY A 27 12.30 4.20 0.77
C GLY A 27 12.19 3.37 -0.51
N HIS A 28 13.35 2.88 -0.93
CA HIS A 28 13.49 1.91 -2.02
C HIS A 28 13.98 0.58 -1.43
N HIS A 29 13.29 -0.50 -1.76
CA HIS A 29 13.62 -1.84 -1.27
C HIS A 29 13.62 -2.83 -2.42
N VAL A 30 14.60 -3.72 -2.41
CA VAL A 30 14.63 -4.88 -3.32
C VAL A 30 14.19 -6.11 -2.53
N LEU A 31 13.12 -6.76 -2.95
CA LEU A 31 12.57 -7.97 -2.33
C LEU A 31 12.26 -8.99 -3.42
N GLN A 32 12.65 -10.25 -3.24
CA GLN A 32 12.31 -11.35 -4.17
C GLN A 32 12.66 -11.07 -5.66
N ALA A 33 13.73 -10.30 -5.90
CA ALA A 33 14.15 -9.83 -7.24
C ALA A 33 13.24 -8.79 -7.90
N GLU A 34 12.33 -8.18 -7.14
CA GLU A 34 11.51 -7.03 -7.52
C GLU A 34 11.99 -5.77 -6.79
N GLU A 35 11.89 -4.62 -7.47
CA GLU A 35 12.21 -3.30 -6.91
C GLU A 35 10.91 -2.60 -6.48
N HIS A 36 10.90 -2.11 -5.25
CA HIS A 36 9.73 -1.47 -4.64
C HIS A 36 10.09 -0.06 -4.17
N TRP A 37 9.39 0.94 -4.68
CA TRP A 37 9.43 2.31 -4.17
C TRP A 37 8.21 2.55 -3.29
N VAL A 38 8.45 2.80 -2.02
CA VAL A 38 7.39 2.91 -1.01
C VAL A 38 7.08 4.37 -0.76
N TYR A 39 5.79 4.69 -0.82
CA TYR A 39 5.26 6.02 -0.55
C TYR A 39 4.17 5.95 0.50
N ARG A 40 4.06 7.01 1.30
CA ARG A 40 2.99 7.22 2.27
C ARG A 40 2.17 8.43 1.88
N MET A 41 0.86 8.25 1.79
CA MET A 41 -0.08 9.33 1.52
C MET A 41 -1.22 9.32 2.54
N ALA A 42 -1.65 10.51 2.95
CA ALA A 42 -2.87 10.66 3.73
C ALA A 42 -4.08 10.67 2.78
N VAL A 43 -5.03 9.75 2.98
CA VAL A 43 -6.29 9.74 2.25
C VAL A 43 -7.38 10.37 3.12
N PRO A 44 -8.03 11.48 2.68
CA PRO A 44 -9.16 12.06 3.39
C PRO A 44 -10.29 11.04 3.55
N SER A 45 -11.00 11.08 4.68
CA SER A 45 -12.15 10.18 4.93
C SER A 45 -13.30 10.36 3.93
N SER A 46 -13.38 11.51 3.27
CA SER A 46 -14.33 11.79 2.19
C SER A 46 -13.97 11.10 0.86
N ARG A 47 -12.78 10.52 0.74
CA ARG A 47 -12.34 9.77 -0.45
C ARG A 47 -12.28 8.29 -0.11
N VAL A 48 -13.16 7.53 -0.74
CA VAL A 48 -13.19 6.06 -0.63
C VAL A 48 -12.53 5.50 -1.88
N PRO A 49 -11.48 4.68 -1.76
CA PRO A 49 -10.88 4.03 -2.92
C PRO A 49 -11.87 3.05 -3.53
N GLN A 50 -11.96 3.04 -4.85
CA GLN A 50 -12.88 2.17 -5.57
C GLN A 50 -12.07 1.20 -6.44
N PRO A 51 -12.39 -0.11 -6.41
CA PRO A 51 -11.78 -1.06 -7.31
C PRO A 51 -12.03 -0.66 -8.76
N SER A 52 -10.99 -0.73 -9.58
CA SER A 52 -11.03 -0.39 -11.00
C SER A 52 -10.08 -1.32 -11.79
N HIS A 53 -10.34 -1.44 -13.10
CA HIS A 53 -9.62 -2.34 -14.02
C HIS A 53 -9.55 -3.79 -13.51
N GLU A 54 -8.36 -4.26 -13.15
CA GLU A 54 -8.10 -5.63 -12.70
C GLU A 54 -8.34 -5.83 -11.20
N THR A 55 -8.51 -4.74 -10.45
CA THR A 55 -8.79 -4.81 -9.01
C THR A 55 -10.25 -5.19 -8.80
N VAL A 56 -10.48 -6.36 -8.20
CA VAL A 56 -11.82 -6.91 -7.97
C VAL A 56 -12.46 -6.37 -6.68
N GLU A 57 -11.63 -5.98 -5.70
CA GLU A 57 -12.04 -5.44 -4.41
C GLU A 57 -11.01 -4.42 -3.92
N CYS A 58 -11.50 -3.30 -3.38
CA CYS A 58 -10.66 -2.36 -2.64
C CYS A 58 -11.30 -2.04 -1.29
N ARG A 59 -10.55 -2.28 -0.22
CA ARG A 59 -11.01 -2.08 1.16
C ARG A 59 -9.90 -1.51 2.01
N GLY A 60 -10.26 -0.60 2.91
CA GLY A 60 -9.36 -0.23 4.00
C GLY A 60 -9.33 -1.29 5.08
N PHE A 61 -8.22 -1.34 5.77
CA PHE A 61 -8.05 -2.11 6.98
C PHE A 61 -7.15 -1.35 7.94
N LEU A 62 -7.30 -1.67 9.22
CA LEU A 62 -6.38 -1.28 10.28
C LEU A 62 -5.12 -2.11 10.15
N ILE A 63 -3.98 -1.53 10.53
CA ILE A 63 -2.68 -2.21 10.43
C ILE A 63 -2.63 -3.52 11.22
N GLN A 64 -3.40 -3.59 12.31
CA GLN A 64 -3.54 -4.76 13.18
C GLN A 64 -4.28 -5.91 12.50
N GLU A 65 -5.11 -5.62 11.49
CA GLU A 65 -5.87 -6.62 10.75
C GLU A 65 -5.01 -7.30 9.68
N VAL A 66 -3.84 -6.75 9.31
CA VAL A 66 -2.99 -7.28 8.23
C VAL A 66 -2.65 -8.76 8.40
N SER A 67 -2.40 -9.21 9.64
CA SER A 67 -2.10 -10.61 9.93
C SER A 67 -3.26 -11.57 9.65
N GLN A 68 -4.48 -11.05 9.55
CA GLN A 68 -5.71 -11.80 9.27
C GLN A 68 -6.10 -11.73 7.78
N LEU A 69 -5.39 -10.93 6.99
CA LEU A 69 -5.66 -10.74 5.56
C LEU A 69 -4.68 -11.54 4.70
N GLN A 70 -5.15 -12.01 3.55
CA GLN A 70 -4.30 -12.62 2.54
C GLN A 70 -3.58 -11.53 1.76
N VAL A 71 -2.57 -10.92 2.38
CA VAL A 71 -1.70 -9.92 1.74
C VAL A 71 -0.45 -10.61 1.20
N LYS A 72 0.06 -10.15 0.05
CA LYS A 72 1.34 -10.62 -0.51
C LYS A 72 2.45 -10.53 0.56
N PRO A 73 3.31 -11.55 0.73
CA PRO A 73 4.38 -11.52 1.72
C PRO A 73 5.35 -10.33 1.58
N SER A 74 5.63 -9.87 0.36
CA SER A 74 6.47 -8.69 0.09
C SER A 74 5.89 -7.42 0.74
N ASN A 75 4.58 -7.20 0.64
CA ASN A 75 3.91 -6.05 1.26
C ASN A 75 3.98 -6.07 2.79
N VAL A 76 3.86 -7.25 3.41
CA VAL A 76 4.01 -7.40 4.87
C VAL A 76 5.43 -7.04 5.30
N GLU A 77 6.43 -7.49 4.55
CA GLU A 77 7.83 -7.18 4.81
C GLU A 77 8.12 -5.67 4.64
N LEU A 78 7.59 -5.03 3.61
CA LEU A 78 7.69 -3.57 3.43
C LEU A 78 7.06 -2.82 4.62
N LEU A 79 5.87 -3.23 5.06
CA LEU A 79 5.20 -2.62 6.21
C LEU A 79 6.00 -2.79 7.51
N ARG A 80 6.72 -3.91 7.70
CA ARG A 80 7.62 -4.12 8.84
C ARG A 80 8.84 -3.21 8.76
N ARG A 81 9.48 -3.10 7.60
CA ARG A 81 10.66 -2.24 7.39
C ARG A 81 10.38 -0.77 7.68
N GLU A 82 9.19 -0.33 7.32
CA GLU A 82 8.71 1.04 7.59
C GLU A 82 8.13 1.22 9.01
N GLY A 83 8.20 0.19 9.86
CA GLY A 83 7.81 0.26 11.27
C GLY A 83 6.29 0.33 11.50
N PHE A 84 5.47 0.02 10.49
CA PHE A 84 4.01 -0.05 10.65
C PHE A 84 3.56 -1.33 11.36
N ILE A 85 4.31 -2.41 11.20
CA ILE A 85 4.05 -3.71 11.86
C ILE A 85 5.26 -4.03 12.74
N ALA A 86 5.00 -4.57 13.93
CA ALA A 86 6.07 -5.07 14.79
C ALA A 86 6.84 -6.20 14.09
N VAL A 87 8.17 -6.17 14.23
CA VAL A 87 9.01 -7.32 13.86
C VAL A 87 8.73 -8.39 14.91
N GLU A 88 8.03 -9.47 14.54
CA GLU A 88 8.06 -10.66 15.37
C GLU A 88 9.49 -11.22 15.30
N GLY A 89 10.15 -11.26 16.45
CA GLY A 89 11.54 -11.71 16.61
C GLY A 89 11.68 -13.23 16.61
#